data_AF-A0A379M461-F1
#
_entry.id   AF-A0A379M461-F1
#
_cell.length_a   1.000
_cell.length_b   1.000
_cell.length_c   1.000
_cell.angle_alpha   90.00
_cell.angle_beta   90.00
_cell.angle_gamma   90.00
#
_symmetry.space_group_name_H-M   'P 1'
#
loop_
_entity.id
_entity.type
_entity.pdbx_description
1 polymer ?
#
loop_
_entity_poly.entity_id
_entity_poly.type
_entity_poly.pdbx_seq_one_letter_code
_entity_poly.pdbx_strand_id
1 'polypeptide(L)'
;MSDRSPYHWHRVGEDTVSPAVEAAVRAFAAAPDRAAIVLLSGRDGVCRPETEEWLARHDIPYDELYMRPAGDNRKDSIVKAELFDRHIRHRYRIIAVLDDRDQVVRMWRRMGLVCFQVAEGDF
;
A
#
# COMPACT_ATOMS: atom_id res chain seq x y z
N MET A 1 0.36 -16.52 5.09
CA MET A 1 1.22 -15.65 5.93
C MET A 1 2.57 -16.32 6.02
N SER A 2 3.64 -15.65 5.61
CA SER A 2 4.99 -16.09 5.94
C SER A 2 5.23 -15.84 7.44
N ASP A 3 6.10 -16.63 8.08
CA ASP A 3 6.47 -16.49 9.51
C ASP A 3 7.39 -15.27 9.76
N ARG A 4 7.16 -14.18 9.01
CA ARG A 4 8.04 -13.00 8.98
C ARG A 4 7.47 -11.92 9.88
N SER A 5 8.27 -11.45 10.83
CA SER A 5 7.97 -10.23 11.58
C SER A 5 7.78 -9.05 10.62
N PRO A 6 6.77 -8.17 10.83
CA PRO A 6 6.55 -7.01 9.99
C PRO A 6 7.79 -6.15 9.77
N TYR A 7 8.68 -6.08 10.78
CA TYR A 7 9.90 -5.26 10.79
C TYR A 7 11.14 -5.94 10.17
N HIS A 8 11.04 -7.19 9.70
CA HIS A 8 12.13 -7.86 8.99
C HIS A 8 12.19 -7.40 7.53
N TRP A 9 12.73 -6.20 7.31
CA TRP A 9 12.75 -5.52 6.01
C TRP A 9 13.49 -6.29 4.91
N HIS A 10 14.58 -6.99 5.25
CA HIS A 10 15.38 -7.78 4.29
C HIS A 10 14.71 -9.07 3.80
N ARG A 11 13.58 -9.48 4.41
CA ARG A 11 12.85 -10.72 4.06
C ARG A 11 11.54 -10.45 3.34
N VAL A 12 11.24 -9.20 2.97
CA VAL A 12 9.97 -8.85 2.31
C VAL A 12 9.77 -9.57 0.97
N GLY A 13 10.86 -9.99 0.32
CA GLY A 13 10.83 -10.80 -0.90
C GLY A 13 10.26 -12.21 -0.72
N GLU A 14 10.08 -12.68 0.51
CA GLU A 14 9.52 -14.00 0.85
C GLU A 14 8.00 -13.96 1.08
N ASP A 15 7.38 -12.78 1.05
CA ASP A 15 5.96 -12.63 1.31
C ASP A 15 5.12 -13.28 0.20
N THR A 16 3.97 -13.84 0.57
CA THR A 16 2.99 -14.37 -0.39
C THR A 16 2.04 -13.26 -0.84
N VAL A 17 1.63 -13.28 -2.10
CA VAL A 17 0.58 -12.38 -2.61
C VAL A 17 -0.75 -12.72 -1.96
N SER A 18 -1.56 -11.70 -1.63
CA SER A 18 -2.96 -11.89 -1.24
C SER A 18 -3.82 -12.05 -2.49
N PRO A 19 -4.41 -13.24 -2.75
CA PRO A 19 -5.11 -13.49 -4.02
C PRO A 19 -6.30 -12.56 -4.25
N ALA A 20 -7.03 -12.21 -3.19
CA ALA A 20 -8.19 -11.32 -3.28
C ALA A 20 -7.79 -9.88 -3.63
N VAL A 21 -6.70 -9.38 -3.03
CA VAL A 21 -6.20 -8.02 -3.31
C VAL A 21 -5.58 -7.97 -4.71
N GLU A 22 -4.83 -9.00 -5.10
CA GLU A 22 -4.30 -9.10 -6.46
C GLU A 22 -5.43 -9.09 -7.50
N ALA A 23 -6.47 -9.89 -7.31
CA ALA A 23 -7.62 -9.90 -8.22
C ALA A 23 -8.27 -8.52 -8.35
N ALA A 24 -8.46 -7.81 -7.23
CA ALA A 24 -9.01 -6.46 -7.24
C ALA A 24 -8.11 -5.47 -7.99
N VAL A 25 -6.80 -5.48 -7.71
CA VAL A 25 -5.81 -4.60 -8.34
C VAL A 25 -5.72 -4.86 -9.84
N ARG A 26 -5.69 -6.13 -10.27
CA ARG A 26 -5.71 -6.50 -11.69
C ARG A 26 -7.02 -6.11 -12.37
N ALA A 27 -8.16 -6.21 -11.69
CA ALA A 27 -9.45 -5.76 -12.22
C ALA A 27 -9.46 -4.23 -12.45
N PHE A 28 -8.92 -3.44 -11.53
CA PHE A 28 -8.74 -1.99 -11.74
C PHE A 28 -7.78 -1.69 -12.90
N ALA A 29 -6.71 -2.48 -13.03
CA ALA A 29 -5.73 -2.33 -14.12
C ALA A 29 -6.30 -2.67 -15.50
N ALA A 30 -7.24 -3.61 -15.57
CA ALA A 30 -7.85 -4.06 -16.84
C ALA A 30 -9.10 -3.25 -17.24
N ALA A 31 -9.58 -2.35 -16.39
CA ALA A 31 -10.76 -1.54 -16.70
C ALA A 31 -10.52 -0.65 -17.93
N PRO A 32 -11.53 -0.46 -18.81
CA PRO A 32 -11.41 0.42 -19.99
C PRO A 32 -10.97 1.85 -19.63
N ASP A 33 -11.54 2.39 -18.55
CA ASP A 33 -11.13 3.67 -17.96
C ASP A 33 -10.13 3.42 -16.82
N ARG A 34 -9.01 2.78 -17.14
CA ARG A 34 -8.01 2.33 -16.16
C ARG A 34 -7.63 3.45 -15.19
N ALA A 35 -7.84 3.21 -13.91
CA ALA A 35 -7.34 4.10 -12.86
C ALA A 35 -5.83 3.92 -12.67
N ALA A 36 -5.13 5.00 -12.34
CA ALA A 36 -3.75 4.88 -11.87
C ALA A 36 -3.73 4.10 -10.54
N ILE A 37 -2.83 3.12 -10.44
CA ILE A 37 -2.64 2.28 -9.26
C ILE A 37 -1.41 2.80 -8.51
N VAL A 38 -1.65 3.50 -7.40
CA VAL A 38 -0.59 4.06 -6.55
C VAL A 38 -0.47 3.23 -5.27
N LEU A 39 0.71 2.68 -5.03
CA LEU A 39 1.02 1.91 -3.83
C LEU A 39 1.60 2.85 -2.75
N LEU A 40 0.98 2.83 -1.57
CA LEU A 40 1.48 3.50 -0.36
C LEU A 40 1.89 2.46 0.68
N SER A 41 3.18 2.35 0.95
CA SER A 41 3.70 1.36 1.90
C SER A 41 4.18 1.99 3.21
N GLY A 42 3.78 1.35 4.31
CA GLY A 42 4.29 1.61 5.65
C GLY A 42 5.66 0.98 5.91
N ARG A 43 6.19 0.17 4.99
CA ARG A 43 7.52 -0.42 5.09
C ARG A 43 8.58 0.67 5.02
N ASP A 44 9.61 0.54 5.86
CA ASP A 44 10.76 1.44 5.83
C ASP A 44 11.42 1.45 4.43
N GLY A 45 11.79 2.64 3.96
CA GLY A 45 12.39 2.83 2.64
C GLY A 45 13.69 2.05 2.42
N VAL A 46 14.34 1.54 3.47
CA VAL A 46 15.50 0.64 3.34
C VAL A 46 15.21 -0.63 2.54
N CYS A 47 13.97 -1.12 2.52
CA CYS A 47 13.59 -2.30 1.71
C CYS A 47 12.84 -1.97 0.42
N ARG A 48 13.05 -0.76 -0.12
CA ARG A 48 12.53 -0.41 -1.44
C ARG A 48 13.01 -1.38 -2.53
N PRO A 49 14.32 -1.69 -2.67
CA PRO A 49 14.79 -2.60 -3.72
C PRO A 49 14.12 -3.97 -3.66
N GLU A 50 14.02 -4.56 -2.47
CA GLU A 50 13.40 -5.87 -2.25
C GLU A 50 11.88 -5.83 -2.48
N THR A 51 11.23 -4.71 -2.17
CA THR A 51 9.80 -4.51 -2.45
C THR A 51 9.53 -4.40 -3.95
N GLU A 52 10.35 -3.65 -4.69
CA GLU A 52 10.23 -3.51 -6.14
C GLU A 52 10.52 -4.85 -6.86
N GLU A 53 11.54 -5.59 -6.42
CA GLU A 53 11.82 -6.93 -6.94
C GLU A 53 10.65 -7.89 -6.67
N TRP A 54 10.05 -7.85 -5.48
CA TRP A 54 8.88 -8.65 -5.15
C TRP A 54 7.68 -8.32 -6.04
N LEU A 55 7.38 -7.03 -6.23
CA LEU A 55 6.29 -6.58 -7.10
C LEU A 55 6.50 -7.04 -8.55
N ALA A 56 7.73 -6.93 -9.07
CA ALA A 56 8.09 -7.36 -10.41
C ALA A 56 7.98 -8.88 -10.58
N ARG A 57 8.48 -9.66 -9.60
CA ARG A 57 8.41 -11.13 -9.62
C ARG A 57 6.98 -11.65 -9.68
N HIS A 58 6.06 -10.95 -9.04
CA HIS A 58 4.64 -11.31 -9.00
C HIS A 58 3.79 -10.59 -10.06
N ASP A 59 4.41 -9.81 -10.95
CA ASP A 59 3.72 -9.05 -11.99
C ASP A 59 2.54 -8.22 -11.44
N ILE A 60 2.75 -7.58 -10.28
CA ILE A 60 1.71 -6.74 -9.68
C ILE A 60 1.63 -5.44 -10.48
N PRO A 61 0.47 -5.06 -11.04
CA PRO A 61 0.37 -3.82 -11.80
C PRO A 61 0.32 -2.62 -10.86
N TYR A 62 1.21 -1.65 -11.07
CA TYR A 62 1.21 -0.36 -10.39
C TYR A 62 1.88 0.71 -11.25
N ASP A 63 1.58 1.98 -10.95
CA ASP A 63 2.13 3.14 -11.65
C ASP A 63 3.14 3.91 -10.80
N GLU A 64 2.86 4.01 -9.49
CA GLU A 64 3.72 4.72 -8.55
C GLU A 64 3.83 3.94 -7.23
N LEU A 65 5.02 3.94 -6.63
CA LEU A 65 5.30 3.34 -5.32
C LEU A 65 5.91 4.39 -4.40
N TYR A 66 5.17 4.75 -3.35
CA TYR A 66 5.67 5.59 -2.26
C TYR A 66 5.79 4.79 -0.98
N MET A 67 6.89 4.99 -0.27
CA MET A 67 7.23 4.26 0.94
C MET A 67 7.61 5.25 2.03
N ARG A 68 7.53 4.79 3.27
CA ARG A 68 8.02 5.50 4.44
C ARG A 68 9.50 5.91 4.25
N PRO A 69 9.88 7.15 4.61
CA PRO A 69 11.29 7.55 4.63
C PRO A 69 12.14 6.64 5.53
N ALA A 70 13.39 6.39 5.15
CA ALA A 70 14.27 5.52 5.91
C ALA A 70 14.50 6.03 7.35
N GLY A 71 14.30 5.17 8.35
CA GLY A 71 14.48 5.48 9.77
C GLY A 71 13.30 6.21 10.43
N ASP A 72 12.20 6.46 9.72
CA ASP A 72 11.02 7.09 10.31
C ASP A 72 10.16 6.10 11.10
N ASN A 73 10.16 6.22 12.43
CA ASN A 73 9.42 5.32 13.33
C ASN A 73 8.02 5.82 13.73
N ARG A 74 7.49 6.86 13.08
CA ARG A 74 6.14 7.39 13.39
C ARG A 74 5.04 6.41 12.98
N LYS A 75 3.84 6.59 13.54
CA LYS A 75 2.67 5.74 13.25
C LYS A 75 2.37 5.69 11.75
N ASP A 76 1.92 4.54 11.27
CA ASP A 76 1.65 4.32 9.85
C ASP A 76 0.60 5.26 9.27
N SER A 77 -0.44 5.55 10.06
CA SER A 77 -1.47 6.52 9.68
C SER A 77 -0.91 7.94 9.48
N ILE A 78 0.15 8.32 10.19
CA ILE A 78 0.78 9.64 10.04
C ILE A 78 1.60 9.67 8.75
N VAL A 79 2.46 8.67 8.56
CA VAL A 79 3.32 8.59 7.38
C VAL A 79 2.50 8.47 6.09
N LYS A 80 1.50 7.59 6.05
CA LYS A 80 0.64 7.45 4.87
C LYS A 80 -0.15 8.72 4.56
N ALA A 81 -0.64 9.44 5.57
CA ALA A 81 -1.31 10.73 5.36
C ALA A 81 -0.36 11.77 4.74
N GLU A 82 0.89 11.86 5.24
CA GLU A 82 1.89 12.78 4.67
C GLU A 82 2.28 12.40 3.23
N LEU A 83 2.45 11.10 2.94
CA LEU A 83 2.73 10.62 1.58
C LEU A 83 1.56 10.95 0.64
N PHE A 84 0.32 10.75 1.10
CA PHE A 84 -0.88 11.11 0.35
C PHE A 84 -0.95 12.60 0.06
N ASP A 85 -0.76 13.44 1.07
CA ASP A 85 -0.82 14.90 0.92
C ASP A 85 0.26 15.40 -0.05
N ARG A 86 1.46 14.83 0.02
CA ARG A 86 2.60 15.23 -0.82
C ARG A 86 2.48 14.78 -2.26
N HIS A 87 2.04 13.54 -2.49
CA HIS A 87 2.19 12.88 -3.80
C HIS A 87 0.88 12.62 -4.54
N ILE A 88 -0.26 12.63 -3.84
CA ILE A 88 -1.51 12.09 -4.36
C ILE A 88 -2.65 13.12 -4.35
N ARG A 89 -2.86 13.81 -3.22
CA ARG A 89 -4.05 14.66 -2.95
C ARG A 89 -4.41 15.62 -4.09
N HIS A 90 -3.39 16.21 -4.73
CA HIS A 90 -3.57 17.24 -5.74
C HIS A 90 -3.32 16.75 -7.18
N ARG A 91 -2.99 15.46 -7.35
CA ARG A 91 -2.67 14.85 -8.65
C ARG A 91 -3.75 13.89 -9.14
N TYR A 92 -4.54 13.33 -8.21
CA TYR A 92 -5.48 12.27 -8.51
C TYR A 92 -6.87 12.54 -7.93
N ARG A 93 -7.90 12.14 -8.68
CA ARG A 93 -9.24 11.93 -8.13
C ARG A 93 -9.31 10.50 -7.59
N ILE A 94 -9.40 10.37 -6.26
CA ILE A 94 -9.39 9.08 -5.60
C ILE A 94 -10.75 8.41 -5.71
N ILE A 95 -10.77 7.21 -6.29
CA ILE A 95 -12.00 6.41 -6.44
C ILE A 95 -12.17 5.39 -5.31
N ALA A 96 -11.08 4.84 -4.79
CA ALA A 96 -11.06 3.89 -3.68
C ALA A 96 -9.65 3.79 -3.08
N VAL A 97 -9.58 3.35 -1.83
CA VAL A 97 -8.35 2.92 -1.15
C VAL A 97 -8.53 1.49 -0.65
N LEU A 98 -7.50 0.66 -0.81
CA LEU A 98 -7.42 -0.68 -0.23
C LEU A 98 -6.39 -0.66 0.91
N ASP A 99 -6.81 -0.95 2.14
CA ASP A 99 -5.94 -0.98 3.31
C ASP A 99 -6.47 -2.02 4.31
N ASP A 100 -5.65 -2.54 5.20
CA ASP A 100 -6.04 -3.60 6.16
C ASP A 100 -6.07 -3.08 7.60
N ARG A 101 -5.12 -2.23 7.97
CA ARG A 101 -4.88 -1.82 9.36
C ARG A 101 -5.90 -0.80 9.87
N ASP A 102 -6.53 -1.09 11.00
CA ASP A 102 -7.64 -0.31 11.57
C ASP A 102 -7.34 1.19 11.70
N GLN A 103 -6.17 1.53 12.25
CA GLN A 103 -5.77 2.92 12.48
C GLN A 103 -5.60 3.70 11.16
N VAL A 104 -5.21 3.01 10.09
CA VAL A 104 -4.98 3.59 8.75
C VAL A 104 -6.31 3.72 8.01
N VAL A 105 -7.14 2.67 8.04
CA VAL A 105 -8.50 2.69 7.48
C VAL A 105 -9.34 3.81 8.10
N ARG A 106 -9.32 3.96 9.43
CA ARG A 106 -10.02 5.06 10.12
C ARG A 106 -9.47 6.42 9.70
N MET A 107 -8.17 6.53 9.44
CA MET A 107 -7.54 7.76 8.94
C MET A 107 -8.03 8.11 7.53
N TRP A 108 -8.04 7.16 6.58
CA TRP A 108 -8.56 7.38 5.23
C TRP A 108 -10.01 7.82 5.23
N ARG A 109 -10.85 7.15 6.03
CA ARG A 109 -12.27 7.49 6.18
C ARG A 109 -12.47 8.90 6.75
N ARG A 110 -11.67 9.31 7.75
CA ARG A 110 -11.70 10.70 8.29
C ARG A 110 -11.28 11.75 7.27
N MET A 111 -10.43 11.40 6.31
CA MET A 111 -10.04 12.28 5.20
C MET A 111 -11.09 12.35 4.09
N GLY A 112 -12.24 11.67 4.26
CA GLY A 112 -13.33 11.65 3.28
C GLY A 112 -13.13 10.65 2.14
N LEU A 113 -12.17 9.73 2.26
CA LEU A 113 -11.90 8.72 1.22
C LEU A 113 -12.73 7.45 1.47
N VAL A 114 -13.18 6.84 0.37
CA VAL A 114 -13.76 5.50 0.39
C VAL A 114 -12.62 4.48 0.58
N CYS A 115 -12.66 3.73 1.67
CA CYS A 115 -11.65 2.73 2.01
C CYS A 115 -12.28 1.36 2.22
N PHE A 116 -11.88 0.40 1.39
CA PHE A 116 -12.20 -1.02 1.55
C PHE A 116 -11.17 -1.65 2.48
N GLN A 117 -11.64 -2.16 3.62
CA GLN A 117 -10.80 -2.85 4.57
C GLN A 117 -10.71 -4.33 4.18
N VAL A 118 -9.51 -4.78 3.79
CA VAL A 118 -9.36 -6.07 3.08
C VAL A 118 -9.05 -7.27 3.99
N ALA A 119 -8.76 -7.03 5.27
CA ALA A 119 -8.53 -8.04 6.29
C ALA A 119 -8.83 -7.47 7.69
N GLU A 120 -8.85 -8.33 8.71
CA GLU A 120 -8.85 -7.91 10.11
C GLU A 120 -7.63 -7.04 10.40
N GLY A 121 -7.82 -5.92 11.11
CA GLY A 121 -6.85 -4.82 11.13
C GLY A 121 -6.33 -4.42 12.51
N ASP A 122 -6.63 -5.17 13.57
CA ASP A 122 -6.32 -4.80 14.96
C ASP A 122 -4.85 -5.05 15.33
N PHE A 123 -3.96 -4.24 14.76
CA PHE A 123 -2.51 -4.22 15.04
C PHE A 123 -1.86 -2.86 14.76
#